data_AF-A0A6M0P6G8-F1
#
_entry.id   AF-A0A6M0P6G8-F1
#
_cell.length_a   1.000
_cell.length_b   1.000
_cell.length_c   1.000
_cell.angle_alpha   90.00
_cell.angle_beta   90.00
_cell.angle_gamma   90.00
#
_symmetry.space_group_name_H-M   'P 1'
#
loop_
_entity.id
_entity.type
_entity.pdbx_description
1 polymer ?
#
loop_
_entity_poly.entity_id
_entity_poly.type
_entity_poly.pdbx_seq_one_letter_code
_entity_poly.pdbx_strand_id
1 'polypeptide(L)' 'MKSKWFWIFMLLLAVCLMVIGFITQDIRMWIVALAIGLLIRYQAHDILFGKYEKRLQVKREAYEKMRRKKQQKENSDPSL' A
#
# COMPACT_ATOMS: atom_id res chain seq x y z
N MET A 1 -13.79 10.83 -13.12
CA MET A 1 -14.12 11.23 -11.73
C MET A 1 -13.15 10.51 -10.79
N LYS A 2 -12.11 11.20 -10.29
CA LYS A 2 -11.01 10.61 -9.47
C LYS A 2 -11.14 11.05 -8.00
N SER A 3 -12.31 10.81 -7.39
CA SER A 3 -12.54 11.21 -6.00
C SER A 3 -12.01 10.12 -5.07
N LYS A 4 -10.98 10.42 -4.27
CA LYS A 4 -10.41 9.48 -3.26
C LYS A 4 -11.47 8.90 -2.32
N TRP A 5 -12.46 9.73 -1.99
CA TRP A 5 -13.62 9.37 -1.19
C TRP A 5 -14.51 8.31 -1.84
N PHE A 6 -14.64 8.31 -3.16
CA PHE A 6 -15.40 7.29 -3.88
C PHE A 6 -14.76 5.90 -3.72
N TRP A 7 -13.43 5.83 -3.82
CA TRP A 7 -12.70 4.57 -3.64
C TRP A 7 -12.70 4.07 -2.20
N ILE A 8 -12.63 4.98 -1.22
CA ILE A 8 -12.79 4.63 0.21
C ILE A 8 -14.20 4.09 0.47
N PHE A 9 -15.23 4.73 -0.07
CA PHE A 9 -16.60 4.27 0.04
C PHE A 9 -16.79 2.89 -0.62
N MET A 10 -16.20 2.70 -1.81
CA MET A 10 -16.23 1.42 -2.53
C MET A 10 -15.48 0.31 -1.79
N LEU A 11 -14.38 0.63 -1.10
CA LEU A 11 -13.68 -0.29 -0.20
C LEU A 11 -14.55 -0.66 1.01
N LEU A 12 -15.20 0.32 1.63
CA LEU A 12 -16.10 0.10 2.76
C LEU A 12 -17.27 -0.82 2.35
N LEU A 13 -17.83 -0.57 1.16
CA LEU A 13 -18.89 -1.38 0.58
C LEU A 13 -18.44 -2.84 0.37
N ALA A 14 -17.22 -3.04 -0.14
CA ALA A 14 -16.65 -4.39 -0.33
C ALA A 14 -16.48 -5.13 1.00
N VAL A 15 -16.07 -4.44 2.07
CA VAL A 15 -15.99 -5.03 3.41
C VAL A 15 -17.39 -5.40 3.93
N CYS A 16 -18.39 -4.53 3.76
CA CYS A 16 -19.78 -4.87 4.10
C CYS A 16 -20.29 -6.10 3.34
N LEU A 17 -20.03 -6.18 2.03
CA LEU A 17 -20.36 -7.35 1.21
C LEU A 17 -19.67 -8.62 1.69
N MET A 18 -18.41 -8.51 2.12
CA MET A 18 -17.67 -9.65 2.68
C MET A 18 -18.31 -10.14 4.01
N VAL A 19 -18.73 -9.22 4.89
CA VAL A 19 -19.42 -9.56 6.13
C VAL A 19 -20.79 -10.20 5.86
N ILE A 20 -21.55 -9.68 4.89
CA ILE A 20 -22.82 -10.27 4.49
C ILE A 20 -22.61 -11.67 3.88
N GLY A 21 -21.61 -11.83 3.01
CA GLY A 21 -21.24 -13.12 2.43
C GLY A 21 -20.77 -14.13 3.48
N PHE A 22 -20.16 -13.67 4.58
CA PHE A 22 -19.84 -14.51 5.74
C PHE A 22 -21.10 -15.07 6.41
N ILE A 23 -22.12 -14.24 6.63
CA ILE A 23 -23.38 -14.65 7.26
C ILE A 23 -24.15 -15.64 6.37
N THR A 24 -24.08 -15.47 5.05
CA THR A 24 -24.86 -16.29 4.11
C THR A 24 -24.25 -17.69 3.87
N GLN A 25 -23.04 -17.97 4.40
CA GLN A 25 -22.24 -19.19 4.16
C GLN A 25 -22.00 -19.55 2.68
N ASP A 26 -22.26 -18.62 1.77
CA ASP A 26 -22.15 -18.84 0.33
C ASP A 26 -20.72 -18.56 -0.14
N ILE A 27 -19.96 -19.63 -0.39
CA ILE A 27 -18.56 -19.56 -0.86
C ILE A 27 -18.43 -18.78 -2.18
N ARG A 28 -19.46 -18.76 -3.01
CA ARG A 28 -19.46 -17.97 -4.26
C ARG A 28 -19.40 -16.47 -3.99
N MET A 29 -20.12 -15.99 -2.97
CA MET A 29 -20.07 -14.58 -2.58
C MET A 29 -18.70 -14.20 -2.02
N TRP A 30 -18.02 -15.13 -1.36
CA TRP A 30 -16.64 -14.92 -0.91
C TRP A 30 -15.66 -14.74 -2.06
N ILE A 31 -15.77 -15.55 -3.11
CA ILE A 31 -14.92 -15.42 -4.30
C ILE A 31 -15.16 -14.08 -4.99
N VAL A 32 -16.43 -13.66 -5.11
CA VAL A 32 -16.80 -12.36 -5.69
C VAL A 32 -16.30 -11.20 -4.82
N ALA A 33 -16.44 -11.28 -3.50
CA ALA A 33 -15.93 -10.28 -2.57
C ALA A 33 -14.40 -10.17 -2.63
N LEU A 34 -13.70 -11.31 -2.71
CA LEU A 34 -12.25 -11.34 -2.92
C LEU A 34 -11.87 -10.72 -4.26
N ALA A 35 -12.56 -11.04 -5.34
CA ALA A 35 -12.30 -10.49 -6.66
C ALA A 35 -12.50 -8.96 -6.68
N ILE A 36 -13.57 -8.46 -6.06
CA ILE A 36 -13.84 -7.02 -5.91
C ILE A 36 -12.75 -6.37 -5.05
N GLY A 37 -12.37 -6.98 -3.93
CA GLY A 37 -11.29 -6.50 -3.07
C GLY A 37 -9.95 -6.44 -3.81
N LEU A 38 -9.66 -7.44 -4.66
CA LEU A 38 -8.46 -7.48 -5.50
C LEU A 38 -8.48 -6.40 -6.58
N LEU A 39 -9.64 -6.14 -7.18
CA LEU A 39 -9.84 -5.07 -8.17
C LEU A 39 -9.63 -3.69 -7.54
N ILE A 40 -10.17 -3.48 -6.33
CA ILE A 40 -9.94 -2.26 -5.55
C ILE A 40 -8.48 -2.16 -5.17
N ARG A 41 -7.82 -3.26 -4.78
CA ARG A 41 -6.38 -3.28 -4.56
C ARG A 41 -5.67 -2.84 -5.84
N TYR A 42 -5.95 -3.41 -7.00
CA TYR A 42 -5.19 -3.08 -8.21
C TYR A 42 -5.40 -1.63 -8.69
N GLN A 43 -6.63 -1.13 -8.69
CA GLN A 43 -6.94 0.22 -9.19
C GLN A 43 -6.80 1.32 -8.14
N ALA A 44 -7.20 1.06 -6.89
CA ALA A 44 -7.15 2.05 -5.83
C ALA A 44 -5.82 2.07 -5.11
N HIS A 45 -4.92 1.09 -5.31
CA HIS A 45 -3.62 1.11 -4.64
C HIS A 45 -2.80 2.34 -4.99
N ASP A 46 -2.78 2.73 -6.26
CA ASP A 46 -2.06 3.94 -6.68
C ASP A 46 -2.69 5.21 -6.07
N ILE A 47 -4.02 5.24 -5.94
CA ILE A 47 -4.78 6.39 -5.42
C ILE A 47 -4.69 6.51 -3.88
N LEU A 48 -4.80 5.39 -3.15
CA LEU A 48 -4.75 5.34 -1.68
C LEU A 48 -3.32 5.25 -1.15
N PHE A 49 -2.50 4.35 -1.72
CA PHE A 49 -1.16 4.03 -1.22
C PHE A 49 -0.04 4.77 -1.96
N GLY A 50 -0.28 5.43 -3.11
CA GLY A 50 0.76 6.25 -3.77
C GLY A 50 1.34 7.34 -2.87
N LYS A 51 0.53 7.89 -1.93
CA LYS A 51 1.01 8.82 -0.90
C LYS A 51 1.87 8.12 0.17
N TYR A 52 1.58 6.87 0.47
CA TYR A 52 2.33 6.05 1.44
C TYR A 52 3.67 5.60 0.86
N GLU A 53 3.69 5.15 -0.39
CA GLU A 53 4.92 4.78 -1.11
C GLU A 53 5.87 5.97 -1.25
N LYS A 54 5.37 7.16 -1.57
CA LYS A 54 6.21 8.37 -1.55
C LYS A 54 6.87 8.60 -0.19
N ARG A 55 6.16 8.40 0.93
CA ARG A 55 6.76 8.50 2.27
C ARG A 55 7.79 7.40 2.53
N LEU A 56 7.54 6.20 2.01
CA LEU A 56 8.45 5.06 2.13
C LEU A 56 9.74 5.28 1.34
N GLN A 57 9.64 5.82 0.13
CA GLN A 57 10.78 6.17 -0.72
C GLN A 57 11.65 7.24 -0.06
N VAL A 58 11.04 8.30 0.48
CA VAL A 58 11.78 9.34 1.23
C VAL A 58 12.54 8.76 2.42
N LYS A 59 11.96 7.80 3.15
CA LYS A 59 12.67 7.10 4.24
C LYS A 59 13.84 6.25 3.71
N ARG A 60 13.68 5.53 2.60
CA ARG A 60 14.75 4.75 1.99
C ARG A 60 15.90 5.64 1.51
N GLU A 61 15.60 6.75 0.85
CA GLU A 61 16.61 7.71 0.39
C GLU A 61 17.37 8.35 1.55
N ALA A 62 16.68 8.67 2.66
CA ALA A 62 17.32 9.19 3.86
C ALA A 62 18.29 8.16 4.47
N TYR A 63 17.90 6.89 4.53
CA TYR A 63 18.77 5.80 4.98
C TYR A 63 19.97 5.58 4.06
N GLU A 64 19.77 5.57 2.74
CA GLU A 64 20.88 5.43 1.78
C GLU A 64 21.86 6.59 1.85
N LYS A 65 21.38 7.84 1.97
CA LYS A 65 22.26 9.01 2.15
C LYS A 65 23.10 8.90 3.41
N MET A 66 22.53 8.42 4.52
CA MET A 66 23.30 8.20 5.75
C MET A 66 24.34 7.08 5.59
N ARG A 67 24.00 6.00 4.89
CA ARG A 67 24.93 4.89 4.61
C ARG A 67 26.12 5.33 3.76
N ARG A 68 25.87 6.10 2.68
CA ARG A 68 26.92 6.63 1.79
C ARG A 68 27.84 7.61 2.52
N LYS A 69 27.29 8.50 3.36
CA LYS A 69 28.10 9.40 4.19
C LYS A 69 28.99 8.67 5.19
N LYS A 70 28.52 7.54 5.74
CA LYS A 70 29.29 6.72 6.68
C LYS A 70 30.47 6.03 5.97
N GLN A 71 30.21 5.41 4.81
CA GLN A 71 31.25 4.80 3.98
C GLN A 71 32.27 5.80 3.44
N GLN A 72 31.82 7.01 3.11
CA GLN A 72 32.71 8.05 2.62
C GLN A 72 33.61 8.60 3.73
N LYS A 73 33.11 8.74 4.97
CA LYS A 73 33.94 9.05 6.14
C LYS A 73 34.97 7.94 6.44
N GLU A 74 34.56 6.68 6.35
CA GLU A 74 35.43 5.52 6.59
C GLU A 74 36.53 5.38 5.52
N ASN A 75 36.23 5.71 4.26
CA ASN A 75 37.21 5.69 3.16
C ASN A 75 38.07 6.96 3.04
N SER A 76 37.73 8.05 3.76
CA SER A 76 38.50 9.31 3.76
C SER A 76 39.51 9.41 4.89
N ASP A 77 39.62 8.38 5.74
CA ASP A 77 40.58 8.29 6.84
C ASP A 77 41.54 7.10 6.60
N PRO A 78 42.52 7.22 5.69
CA PRO A 78 43.51 6.17 5.41
C PRO A 78 44.65 6.23 6.43
N SER A 79 44.34 6.15 7.73
CA SER A 79 45.35 6.06 8.78
C SER A 79 44.98 5.01 9.83
N LEU A 80 45.11 3.75 9.43
CA LEU A 80 45.57 2.65 10.27
C LEU A 80 46.54 1.79 9.45
#